data_AF-A0A1P8MZ39-F1
#
_entry.id   AF-A0A1P8MZ39-F1
#
_cell.length_a   1.000
_cell.length_b   1.000
_cell.length_c   1.000
_cell.angle_alpha   90.00
_cell.angle_beta   90.00
_cell.angle_gamma   90.00
#
_symmetry.space_group_name_H-M   'P 1'
#
loop_
_entity.id
_entity.type
_entity.pdbx_description
1 polymer ?
#
loop_
_entity_poly.entity_id
_entity_poly.type
_entity_poly.pdbx_seq_one_letter_code
_entity_poly.pdbx_strand_id
1 'polypeptide(L)'
;MHDLPRIALSVRQPSAWAIIAGHKPIENRTMGSIRAGRMGLGRIALHAAAGLKEDEFRYLYWRLEKHGVRCPHPADLPRGAIIGSVEVTGIITDSDSEWFGGAAGLTLKDPEPCDPIPAPGTLGYFEWSPGGTLAPPARWMQNWGTAAPDAQTNDLFPDAPIAFAKPPKRPWS
;
A
#
# COMPACT_ATOMS: atom_id res chain seq x y z
N MET A 1 -3.79 6.18 -23.65
CA MET A 1 -3.25 6.39 -22.29
C MET A 1 -4.31 7.22 -21.58
N HIS A 2 -5.04 6.64 -20.63
CA HIS A 2 -6.05 7.42 -19.90
C HIS A 2 -5.32 8.53 -19.15
N ASP A 3 -5.79 9.77 -19.30
CA ASP A 3 -5.26 10.88 -18.51
C ASP A 3 -5.51 10.57 -17.04
N LEU A 4 -4.42 10.28 -16.32
CA LEU A 4 -4.46 10.09 -14.88
C LEU A 4 -4.99 11.37 -14.22
N PRO A 5 -5.79 11.28 -13.15
CA PRO A 5 -6.27 12.46 -12.44
C PRO A 5 -5.11 13.32 -11.94
N ARG A 6 -5.24 14.64 -12.06
CA ARG A 6 -4.24 15.62 -11.58
C ARG A 6 -4.01 15.56 -10.07
N ILE A 7 -5.04 15.19 -9.31
CA ILE A 7 -4.97 15.06 -7.85
C ILE A 7 -4.55 13.64 -7.47
N ALA A 8 -3.56 13.53 -6.60
CA ALA A 8 -3.08 12.26 -6.07
C ALA A 8 -3.22 12.16 -4.55
N LEU A 9 -3.28 10.92 -4.05
CA LEU A 9 -3.09 10.57 -2.65
C LEU A 9 -1.88 9.67 -2.48
N SER A 10 -0.99 10.02 -1.54
CA SER A 10 0.17 9.21 -1.20
C SER A 10 -0.17 8.15 -0.14
N VAL A 11 0.04 6.89 -0.49
CA VAL A 11 -0.21 5.71 0.35
C VAL A 11 1.08 4.89 0.44
N ARG A 12 1.42 4.41 1.64
CA ARG A 12 2.60 3.54 1.82
C ARG A 12 2.34 2.15 1.25
N GLN A 13 3.39 1.51 0.75
CA GLN A 13 3.33 0.08 0.46
C GLN A 13 3.09 -0.73 1.76
N PRO A 14 2.60 -1.97 1.69
CA PRO A 14 1.98 -2.59 0.52
C PRO A 14 0.51 -2.17 0.33
N SER A 15 -0.01 -1.21 1.11
CA SER A 15 -1.40 -0.73 1.00
C SER A 15 -1.67 -0.14 -0.39
N ALA A 16 -0.73 0.63 -0.94
CA ALA A 16 -0.86 1.21 -2.28
C ALA A 16 -1.05 0.13 -3.36
N TRP A 17 -0.20 -0.91 -3.35
CA TRP A 17 -0.36 -2.06 -4.23
C TRP A 17 -1.69 -2.79 -4.00
N ALA A 18 -2.05 -3.06 -2.74
CA ALA A 18 -3.28 -3.78 -2.43
C ALA A 18 -4.54 -3.04 -2.88
N ILE A 19 -4.53 -1.71 -2.89
CA ILE A 19 -5.62 -0.88 -3.44
C ILE A 19 -5.70 -1.05 -4.97
N ILE A 20 -4.58 -0.86 -5.68
CA ILE A 20 -4.55 -0.92 -7.15
C ILE A 20 -4.79 -2.34 -7.68
N ALA A 21 -4.36 -3.36 -6.94
CA ALA A 21 -4.64 -4.76 -7.25
C ALA A 21 -6.09 -5.17 -6.87
N GLY A 22 -6.89 -4.26 -6.30
CA GLY A 22 -8.30 -4.53 -5.96
C GLY A 22 -8.53 -5.36 -4.71
N HIS A 23 -7.52 -5.55 -3.87
CA HIS A 23 -7.59 -6.37 -2.65
C HIS A 23 -7.95 -5.57 -1.39
N LYS A 24 -7.83 -4.24 -1.42
CA LYS A 24 -8.05 -3.37 -0.26
C LYS A 24 -9.01 -2.21 -0.60
N PRO A 25 -10.32 -2.35 -0.34
CA PRO A 25 -11.34 -1.37 -0.73
C PRO A 25 -11.42 -0.14 0.19
N ILE A 26 -10.60 -0.06 1.24
CA ILE A 26 -10.62 1.02 2.22
C ILE A 26 -9.20 1.50 2.49
N GLU A 27 -8.95 2.80 2.40
CA GLU A 27 -7.71 3.44 2.88
C GLU A 27 -7.95 4.13 4.22
N ASN A 28 -7.34 3.62 5.29
CA ASN A 28 -7.54 4.13 6.65
C ASN A 28 -6.77 5.42 6.89
N ARG A 29 -7.44 6.40 7.52
CA ARG A 29 -6.91 7.73 7.84
C ARG A 29 -7.49 8.23 9.16
N THR A 30 -6.95 9.31 9.71
CA THR A 30 -7.62 10.01 10.81
C THR A 30 -8.51 11.10 10.24
N MET A 31 -9.59 11.47 10.94
CA MET A 31 -10.41 12.59 10.50
C MET A 31 -9.64 13.90 10.38
N GLY A 32 -8.66 14.12 11.27
CA GLY A 32 -7.74 15.26 11.18
C GLY A 32 -6.95 15.27 9.88
N SER A 33 -6.41 14.12 9.47
CA SER A 33 -5.64 14.01 8.22
C SER A 33 -6.49 14.18 6.96
N ILE A 34 -7.74 13.70 6.96
CA ILE A 34 -8.69 13.88 5.86
C ILE A 34 -9.01 15.37 5.69
N ARG A 35 -9.34 16.06 6.80
CA ARG A 35 -9.65 17.49 6.78
C ARG A 35 -8.44 18.33 6.38
N ALA A 36 -7.30 18.13 7.03
CA ALA A 36 -6.08 18.89 6.75
C ALA A 36 -5.55 18.64 5.33
N GLY A 37 -5.68 17.40 4.85
CA GLY A 37 -5.29 16.99 3.52
C GLY A 37 -6.33 17.26 2.44
N ARG A 38 -7.46 17.92 2.76
CA ARG A 38 -8.56 18.24 1.83
C ARG A 38 -9.02 17.03 0.99
N MET A 39 -9.02 15.85 1.62
CA MET A 39 -9.42 14.61 0.95
C MET A 39 -10.94 14.62 0.74
N GLY A 40 -11.36 14.24 -0.46
CA GLY A 40 -12.76 14.25 -0.88
C GLY A 40 -13.06 13.14 -1.88
N LEU A 41 -14.31 13.10 -2.34
CA LEU A 41 -14.78 12.12 -3.30
C LEU A 41 -14.24 12.40 -4.71
N GLY A 42 -14.24 11.36 -5.55
CA GLY A 42 -13.84 11.42 -6.95
C GLY A 42 -12.62 10.57 -7.27
N ARG A 43 -12.30 10.49 -8.56
CA ARG A 43 -11.15 9.74 -9.07
C ARG A 43 -9.85 10.49 -8.79
N ILE A 44 -8.90 9.78 -8.19
CA ILE A 44 -7.58 10.30 -7.85
C ILE A 44 -6.49 9.38 -8.39
N ALA A 45 -5.31 9.93 -8.67
CA ALA A 45 -4.11 9.13 -8.87
C ALA A 45 -3.64 8.56 -7.52
N LEU A 46 -3.11 7.34 -7.53
CA LEU A 46 -2.54 6.71 -6.35
C LEU A 46 -1.02 6.75 -6.42
N HIS A 47 -0.42 7.48 -5.48
CA HIS A 47 1.02 7.57 -5.32
C HIS A 47 1.50 6.55 -4.28
N ALA A 48 2.42 5.66 -4.67
CA ALA A 48 3.14 4.79 -3.74
C ALA A 48 4.25 5.58 -3.03
N ALA A 49 4.12 5.80 -1.73
CA ALA A 49 5.07 6.57 -0.94
C ALA A 49 6.50 5.99 -0.99
N ALA A 50 7.51 6.87 -0.94
CA ALA A 50 8.92 6.46 -0.93
C ALA A 50 9.30 5.59 0.27
N GLY A 51 8.71 5.88 1.44
CA GLY A 51 8.94 5.16 2.68
C GLY A 51 8.04 3.93 2.85
N LEU A 52 8.62 2.86 3.39
CA LEU A 52 7.94 1.62 3.77
C LEU A 52 8.58 1.11 5.06
N LYS A 53 7.77 0.94 6.12
CA LYS A 53 8.25 0.37 7.38
C LYS A 53 8.06 -1.14 7.38
N GLU A 54 9.03 -1.85 7.96
CA GLU A 54 9.04 -3.31 7.98
C GLU A 54 7.87 -3.91 8.79
N ASP A 55 7.51 -3.31 9.92
CA ASP A 55 6.38 -3.73 10.75
C ASP A 55 5.03 -3.53 10.05
N GLU A 56 4.83 -2.38 9.40
CA GLU A 56 3.66 -2.08 8.56
C GLU A 56 3.56 -3.09 7.39
N PHE A 57 4.68 -3.42 6.74
CA PHE A 57 4.72 -4.41 5.67
C PHE A 57 4.40 -5.82 6.18
N ARG A 58 5.06 -6.28 7.26
CA ARG A 58 4.83 -7.61 7.86
C ARG A 58 3.37 -7.81 8.23
N TYR A 59 2.75 -6.83 8.88
CA TYR A 59 1.35 -6.90 9.28
C TYR A 59 0.42 -7.04 8.08
N LEU A 60 0.58 -6.19 7.07
CA LEU A 60 -0.31 -6.19 5.91
C LEU A 60 -0.06 -7.39 4.99
N TYR A 61 1.19 -7.85 4.85
CA TYR A 61 1.55 -9.08 4.14
C TYR A 61 0.85 -10.30 4.76
N TRP A 62 0.97 -10.48 6.08
CA TRP A 62 0.28 -11.56 6.81
C TRP A 62 -1.24 -11.48 6.63
N ARG A 63 -1.80 -10.27 6.69
CA ARG A 63 -3.25 -10.07 6.54
C ARG A 63 -3.71 -10.41 5.12
N LEU A 64 -3.01 -9.93 4.08
CA LEU A 64 -3.32 -10.27 2.68
C LEU A 64 -3.27 -11.78 2.45
N GLU A 65 -2.27 -12.47 3.00
CA GLU A 65 -2.14 -13.92 2.91
C GLU A 65 -3.34 -14.65 3.55
N LYS A 66 -3.85 -14.16 4.69
CA LYS A 66 -5.07 -14.70 5.32
C LYS A 66 -6.32 -14.58 4.42
N HIS A 67 -6.31 -13.66 3.47
CA HIS A 67 -7.35 -13.50 2.45
C HIS A 67 -7.01 -14.20 1.13
N GLY A 68 -6.01 -15.09 1.11
CA GLY A 68 -5.58 -15.80 -0.10
C GLY A 68 -4.84 -14.92 -1.11
N VAL A 69 -4.40 -13.72 -0.70
CA VAL A 69 -3.71 -12.76 -1.57
C VAL A 69 -2.21 -12.84 -1.34
N ARG A 70 -1.46 -13.22 -2.38
CA ARG A 70 0.01 -13.24 -2.36
C ARG A 70 0.53 -11.85 -2.68
N CYS A 71 0.95 -11.10 -1.66
CA CYS A 71 1.63 -9.82 -1.84
C CYS A 71 2.99 -10.01 -2.53
N PRO A 72 3.38 -9.14 -3.48
CA PRO A 72 4.71 -9.15 -4.09
C PRO A 72 5.81 -9.00 -3.05
N HIS A 73 7.01 -9.43 -3.43
CA HIS A 73 8.21 -9.21 -2.65
C HIS A 73 8.41 -7.69 -2.40
N PRO A 74 8.80 -7.25 -1.19
CA PRO A 74 8.87 -5.82 -0.86
C PRO A 74 9.88 -5.05 -1.72
N ALA A 75 10.91 -5.73 -2.26
CA ALA A 75 11.86 -5.11 -3.18
C ALA A 75 11.27 -4.80 -4.57
N ASP A 76 10.20 -5.50 -4.96
CA ASP A 76 9.56 -5.35 -6.28
C ASP A 76 8.42 -4.33 -6.25
N LEU A 77 8.04 -3.86 -5.06
CA LEU A 77 7.00 -2.84 -4.92
C LEU A 77 7.55 -1.45 -5.27
N PRO A 78 7.07 -0.82 -6.35
CA PRO A 78 7.52 0.52 -6.73
C PRO A 78 7.17 1.52 -5.63
N ARG A 79 8.08 2.48 -5.42
CA ARG A 79 7.97 3.53 -4.41
C ARG A 79 8.47 4.86 -4.98
N GLY A 80 7.86 5.96 -4.55
CA GLY A 80 8.12 7.30 -5.11
C GLY A 80 7.52 7.46 -6.51
N ALA A 81 6.33 6.92 -6.74
CA ALA A 81 5.70 6.92 -8.06
C ALA A 81 4.17 6.89 -8.00
N ILE A 82 3.54 7.42 -9.04
CA ILE A 82 2.15 7.10 -9.37
C ILE A 82 2.10 5.68 -9.93
N ILE A 83 1.17 4.86 -9.43
CA ILE A 83 1.03 3.45 -9.81
C ILE A 83 -0.35 3.10 -10.37
N GLY A 84 -1.22 4.10 -10.52
CA GLY A 84 -2.56 3.95 -11.07
C GLY A 84 -3.52 5.03 -10.58
N SER A 85 -4.81 4.79 -10.77
CA SER A 85 -5.89 5.62 -10.25
C SER A 85 -6.93 4.78 -9.51
N VAL A 86 -7.73 5.42 -8.66
CA VAL A 86 -8.84 4.79 -7.94
C VAL A 86 -9.93 5.83 -7.66
N GLU A 87 -11.19 5.40 -7.58
CA GLU A 87 -12.31 6.25 -7.24
C GLU A 87 -12.59 6.26 -5.73
N VAL A 88 -12.55 7.44 -5.12
CA VAL A 88 -12.99 7.64 -3.73
C VAL A 88 -14.49 7.86 -3.73
N THR A 89 -15.22 6.92 -3.15
CA THR A 89 -16.70 6.88 -3.17
C THR A 89 -17.34 7.33 -1.87
N GLY A 90 -16.56 7.42 -0.80
CA GLY A 90 -17.07 7.75 0.52
C GLY A 90 -15.97 8.07 1.52
N ILE A 91 -16.36 8.80 2.56
CA ILE A 91 -15.57 9.00 3.78
C ILE A 91 -16.41 8.44 4.92
N ILE A 92 -15.88 7.43 5.59
CA ILE A 92 -16.57 6.68 6.64
C ILE A 92 -15.84 6.80 7.97
N THR A 93 -16.60 6.73 9.07
CA THR A 93 -16.07 6.67 10.45
C THR A 93 -16.37 5.34 11.13
N ASP A 94 -17.11 4.45 10.45
CA ASP A 94 -17.46 3.13 10.95
C ASP A 94 -17.68 2.16 9.77
N SER A 95 -17.35 0.88 9.97
CA SER A 95 -17.55 -0.20 9.00
C SER A 95 -17.21 -1.57 9.60
N ASP A 96 -18.03 -2.57 9.28
CA ASP A 96 -17.76 -3.98 9.59
C ASP A 96 -16.70 -4.62 8.67
N SER A 97 -16.19 -3.88 7.69
CA SER A 97 -15.14 -4.35 6.79
C SER A 97 -13.86 -4.65 7.56
N GLU A 98 -13.28 -5.82 7.33
CA GLU A 98 -11.99 -6.21 7.91
C GLU A 98 -10.83 -5.28 7.52
N TRP A 99 -10.98 -4.55 6.41
CA TRP A 99 -10.01 -3.57 5.91
C TRP A 99 -10.16 -2.20 6.56
N PHE A 100 -11.25 -1.96 7.29
CA PHE A 100 -11.43 -0.77 8.11
C PHE A 100 -10.70 -0.91 9.46
N GLY A 101 -9.98 0.12 9.85
CA GLY A 101 -9.29 0.15 11.13
C GLY A 101 -8.85 1.55 11.51
N GLY A 102 -9.13 1.95 12.75
CA GLY A 102 -8.83 3.29 13.26
C GLY A 102 -10.07 4.18 13.29
N ALA A 103 -9.88 5.48 13.08
CA ALA A 103 -10.92 6.49 13.31
C ALA A 103 -11.74 6.86 12.05
N ALA A 104 -11.19 6.64 10.85
CA ALA A 104 -11.86 6.95 9.59
C ALA A 104 -11.23 6.20 8.41
N GLY A 105 -11.93 6.18 7.27
CA GLY A 105 -11.46 5.56 6.04
C GLY A 105 -12.05 6.21 4.80
N LEU A 106 -11.30 6.14 3.70
CA LEU A 106 -11.77 6.44 2.35
C LEU A 106 -12.23 5.13 1.71
N THR A 107 -13.48 5.04 1.25
CA THR A 107 -13.95 3.87 0.49
C THR A 107 -13.56 4.01 -0.98
N LEU A 108 -13.03 2.94 -1.56
CA LEU A 108 -12.34 2.94 -2.84
C LEU A 108 -13.00 1.95 -3.82
N LYS A 109 -13.12 2.34 -5.09
CA LYS A 109 -13.62 1.49 -6.19
C LYS A 109 -12.86 1.71 -7.48
N ASP A 110 -13.05 0.80 -8.44
CA ASP A 110 -12.58 0.90 -9.82
C ASP A 110 -11.09 1.26 -9.95
N PRO A 111 -10.19 0.45 -9.35
CA PRO A 111 -8.76 0.66 -9.47
C PRO A 111 -8.30 0.44 -10.91
N GLU A 112 -7.46 1.35 -11.40
CA GLU A 112 -6.89 1.32 -12.75
C GLU A 112 -5.36 1.40 -12.63
N PRO A 113 -4.64 0.27 -12.71
CA PRO A 113 -3.18 0.26 -12.66
C PRO A 113 -2.55 1.00 -13.84
N CYS A 114 -1.36 1.57 -13.63
CA CYS A 114 -0.50 2.04 -14.70
C CYS A 114 0.96 1.63 -14.45
N ASP A 115 1.79 1.75 -15.49
CA ASP A 115 3.24 1.64 -15.31
C ASP A 115 3.70 2.72 -14.31
N PRO A 116 4.64 2.41 -13.38
CA PRO A 116 5.06 3.37 -12.38
C PRO A 116 5.63 4.65 -13.00
N ILE A 117 5.04 5.79 -12.67
CA ILE A 117 5.52 7.12 -13.08
C ILE A 117 6.22 7.77 -11.90
N PRO A 118 7.56 7.92 -11.90
CA PRO A 118 8.28 8.58 -10.83
C PRO A 118 7.69 9.97 -10.55
N ALA A 119 7.36 10.24 -9.29
CA ALA A 119 6.79 11.51 -8.87
C ALA A 119 7.10 11.78 -7.39
N PRO A 120 7.29 13.03 -6.97
CA PRO A 120 7.40 13.37 -5.55
C PRO A 120 6.04 13.24 -4.85
N GLY A 121 6.03 12.60 -3.69
CA GLY A 121 4.83 12.47 -2.86
C GLY A 121 4.66 13.62 -1.86
N THR A 122 3.41 13.95 -1.55
CA THR A 122 3.05 14.96 -0.54
C THR A 122 1.98 14.43 0.43
N LEU A 123 1.87 15.04 1.62
CA LEU A 123 0.79 14.75 2.57
C LEU A 123 -0.54 15.34 2.08
N GLY A 124 -1.63 14.60 2.28
CA GLY A 124 -2.96 15.03 1.82
C GLY A 124 -3.21 14.73 0.34
N TYR A 125 -4.27 15.33 -0.21
CA TYR A 125 -4.44 15.45 -1.64
C TYR A 125 -3.50 16.53 -2.17
N PHE A 126 -2.82 16.20 -3.26
CA PHE A 126 -1.85 17.10 -3.88
C PHE A 126 -1.92 16.97 -5.40
N GLU A 127 -1.52 18.05 -6.08
CA GLU A 127 -1.31 18.01 -7.51
C GLU A 127 0.06 17.39 -7.77
N TRP A 128 0.08 16.35 -8.59
CA TRP A 128 1.32 15.65 -8.90
C TRP A 128 1.81 16.01 -10.30
N SER A 129 3.11 15.85 -10.51
CA SER A 129 3.75 15.91 -11.82
C SER A 129 4.84 14.84 -11.88
N PRO A 130 5.16 14.32 -13.08
CA PRO A 130 6.30 13.41 -13.24
C PRO A 130 7.60 14.08 -12.80
N GLY A 131 8.44 13.34 -12.08
CA GLY A 131 9.75 13.81 -11.64
C GLY A 131 10.43 12.90 -10.62
N GLY A 132 11.75 12.98 -10.54
CA GLY A 132 12.56 12.16 -9.63
C GLY A 132 12.81 10.74 -10.16
N THR A 133 13.11 9.82 -9.24
CA THR A 133 13.39 8.41 -9.52
C THR A 133 12.66 7.51 -8.53
N LEU A 134 12.50 6.24 -8.87
CA LEU A 134 11.96 5.26 -7.94
C LEU A 134 12.89 5.11 -6.72
N ALA A 135 12.29 5.02 -5.54
CA ALA A 135 13.05 4.81 -4.31
C ALA A 135 13.65 3.39 -4.28
N PRO A 136 14.98 3.23 -4.11
CA PRO A 136 15.62 1.93 -4.11
C PRO A 136 15.18 1.09 -2.89
N PRO A 137 15.17 -0.25 -2.99
CA PRO A 137 14.83 -1.16 -1.88
C PRO A 137 15.79 -0.99 -0.71
N ALA A 138 15.23 -0.88 0.51
CA ALA A 138 16.02 -0.90 1.74
C ALA A 138 16.58 -2.31 2.00
N ARG A 139 17.65 -2.40 2.81
CA ARG A 139 18.33 -3.67 3.09
C ARG A 139 17.40 -4.78 3.61
N TRP A 140 16.46 -4.44 4.50
CA TRP A 140 15.50 -5.43 5.02
C TRP A 140 14.55 -5.97 3.94
N MET A 141 14.24 -5.15 2.92
CA MET A 141 13.39 -5.57 1.80
C MET A 141 14.14 -6.55 0.89
N GLN A 142 15.44 -6.32 0.68
CA GLN A 142 16.29 -7.22 -0.11
C GLN A 142 16.49 -8.57 0.60
N ASN A 143 16.52 -8.55 1.94
CA ASN A 143 16.66 -9.75 2.79
C ASN A 143 15.30 -10.34 3.21
N TRP A 144 14.21 -9.96 2.55
CA TRP A 144 12.89 -10.48 2.89
C TRP A 144 12.81 -11.98 2.52
N GLY A 145 12.29 -12.81 3.43
CA GLY A 145 12.21 -14.26 3.23
C GLY A 145 13.51 -15.04 3.46
N THR A 146 14.67 -14.37 3.57
CA THR A 146 15.96 -15.06 3.77
C THR A 146 16.20 -15.50 5.22
N ALA A 147 15.29 -15.18 6.14
CA ALA A 147 15.37 -15.55 7.56
C ALA A 147 14.44 -16.73 7.89
N ALA A 148 14.80 -17.93 7.40
CA ALA A 148 14.51 -19.16 8.11
C ALA A 148 15.83 -19.60 8.79
N PRO A 149 15.82 -19.98 10.09
CA PRO A 149 17.03 -20.38 10.82
C PRO A 149 17.62 -21.73 10.37
N ASP A 150 17.01 -22.40 9.40
CA ASP A 150 17.44 -23.64 8.80
C ASP A 150 17.68 -23.47 7.30
N ALA A 151 18.94 -23.24 6.92
CA ALA A 151 19.37 -23.04 5.54
C ALA A 151 19.00 -24.18 4.56
N GLN A 152 18.44 -25.31 5.03
CA GLN A 152 18.03 -26.45 4.20
C GLN A 152 16.58 -26.39 3.69
N THR A 153 15.66 -25.67 4.33
CA THR A 153 14.24 -25.59 3.90
C THR A 153 13.99 -24.53 2.83
N ASN A 154 14.76 -23.44 2.83
CA ASN A 154 14.63 -22.36 1.84
C ASN A 154 15.07 -22.78 0.42
N ASP A 155 16.04 -23.69 0.29
CA ASP A 155 16.50 -24.19 -1.02
C ASP A 155 15.48 -25.15 -1.68
N LEU A 156 14.60 -25.76 -0.88
CA LEU A 156 13.61 -26.73 -1.37
C LEU A 156 12.30 -26.06 -1.81
N PHE A 157 11.97 -24.89 -1.26
CA PHE A 157 10.73 -24.18 -1.55
C PHE A 157 10.94 -22.65 -1.61
N PRO A 158 11.62 -22.13 -2.65
CA PRO A 158 11.90 -20.69 -2.78
C PRO A 158 10.62 -19.83 -2.87
N ASP A 159 9.50 -20.43 -3.27
CA ASP A 159 8.18 -19.79 -3.39
C ASP A 159 7.25 -20.05 -2.19
N ALA A 160 7.75 -20.69 -1.13
CA ALA A 160 6.98 -20.89 0.08
C ALA A 160 6.69 -19.53 0.73
N PRO A 161 5.44 -19.25 1.11
CA PRO A 161 5.13 -18.02 1.81
C PRO A 161 5.85 -17.98 3.16
N ILE A 162 6.19 -16.77 3.61
CA ILE A 162 6.80 -16.60 4.93
C ILE A 162 5.78 -17.02 5.99
N ALA A 163 6.11 -18.08 6.71
CA ALA A 163 5.27 -18.56 7.81
C ALA A 163 5.38 -17.61 9.01
N PHE A 164 4.25 -17.03 9.42
CA PHE A 164 4.14 -16.28 10.68
C PHE A 164 3.68 -17.20 11.81
N ALA A 165 4.56 -17.54 12.74
CA ALA A 165 4.21 -18.37 13.90
C ALA A 165 3.12 -17.74 14.79
N LYS A 166 3.05 -16.40 14.83
CA LYS A 166 1.99 -15.62 15.49
C LYS A 166 1.63 -14.42 14.60
N PRO A 167 0.38 -13.90 14.67
CA PRO A 167 0.01 -12.67 13.98
C PRO A 167 0.94 -11.51 14.36
N PRO A 168 1.47 -10.74 13.39
CA PRO A 168 2.21 -9.51 13.70
C PRO A 168 1.36 -8.53 14.50
N LYS A 169 1.99 -7.78 15.41
CA LYS A 169 1.31 -6.70 16.16
C LYS A 169 0.76 -5.66 15.17
N ARG A 170 -0.44 -5.14 15.42
CA ARG A 170 -0.99 -4.01 14.65
C ARG A 170 -0.06 -2.80 14.84
N PRO A 171 0.44 -2.16 13.76
CA PRO A 171 1.38 -1.04 13.89
C PRO A 171 0.79 0.21 14.54
N TRP A 172 -0.55 0.31 14.59
CA TRP A 172 -1.31 1.44 15.11
C TRP A 172 -2.10 1.12 16.39
N SER A 173 -1.69 0.08 17.12
CA SER A 173 -2.23 -0.28 18.45
C SER A 173 -1.28 0.05 19.59
#